data_AF-A0A914Y6B1-F1
#
_entry.id   AF-A0A914Y6B1-F1
#
_cell.length_a   1.000
_cell.length_b   1.000
_cell.length_c   1.000
_cell.angle_alpha   90.00
_cell.angle_beta   90.00
_cell.angle_gamma   90.00
#
_symmetry.space_group_name_H-M   'P 1'
#
loop_
_entity.id
_entity.type
_entity.pdbx_description
1 polymer ?
#
loop_
_entity_poly.entity_id
_entity_poly.type
_entity_poly.pdbx_seq_one_letter_code
_entity_poly.pdbx_strand_id
1 'polypeptide(L)'
;MFNKFDEFLNLVTDKYENNLIDDPDAKVTKTVIALEHMLQLIDRLLDTPEPISAFQSYYDAPGYRMLAEVTSDLDKKGYMRVRKVVITPTRKIFVNPELIMGNRSLRQKGADEMLRIVFRDDNGMNLSGLPPFFIEKTVKETLSYCMDVGFRKFSYLCSSNSQLRDHGCYFLAGLPQDVQKFRERCGKFKIEIVSKMMSRIAQCFTQARECGILLERKEYSETFDFTGGCDSNGKVYTFSDGCGIISPDYCRKIVEDLKLGDCLPSCYQIRFRGYKGIVTVNKLFEIVKEWAERNGKINGLCEDGTFPWYQQSIIFRESQKKFHAPRSKHLEIVKISSPISVSMNKPMINILDQVSEMHGPEAHKRMCNRIYDLMEEHVDLAISSLYEETAASLTVNEFPKYIPYHRLKDFYLTEEPFLRSLLRASALVSLRKNLFFFNKIIFMFFR
;
A
#
# COMPACT_ATOMS: atom_id res chain seq x y z
N MET A 1 31.18 -27.05 15.65
CA MET A 1 30.37 -25.89 15.21
C MET A 1 29.35 -26.30 14.14
N PHE A 2 29.68 -27.19 13.20
CA PHE A 2 28.73 -27.74 12.20
C PHE A 2 27.49 -28.44 12.81
N ASN A 3 27.65 -29.16 13.93
CA ASN A 3 26.56 -29.96 14.54
C ASN A 3 25.29 -29.15 14.90
N LYS A 4 25.43 -27.93 15.45
CA LYS A 4 24.26 -27.13 15.88
C LYS A 4 23.46 -26.52 14.72
N PHE A 5 24.14 -26.22 13.60
CA PHE A 5 23.46 -25.69 12.42
C PHE A 5 22.60 -26.80 11.79
N ASP A 6 23.18 -27.98 11.60
CA ASP A 6 22.47 -29.13 11.06
C ASP A 6 21.35 -29.58 12.00
N GLU A 7 21.57 -29.56 13.31
CA GLU A 7 20.55 -29.83 14.34
C GLU A 7 19.36 -28.85 14.24
N PHE A 8 19.63 -27.55 14.16
CA PHE A 8 18.59 -26.54 13.98
C PHE A 8 17.84 -26.73 12.66
N LEU A 9 18.57 -26.98 11.57
CA LEU A 9 17.97 -27.18 10.24
C LEU A 9 17.08 -28.43 10.22
N ASN A 10 17.53 -29.53 10.80
CA ASN A 10 16.77 -30.77 10.93
C ASN A 10 15.51 -30.56 11.78
N LEU A 11 15.62 -29.87 12.92
CA LEU A 11 14.47 -29.54 13.77
C LEU A 11 13.41 -28.72 13.01
N VAL A 12 13.84 -27.66 12.32
CA VAL A 12 12.93 -26.80 11.56
C VAL A 12 12.27 -27.56 10.42
N THR A 13 13.03 -28.40 9.71
CA THR A 13 12.54 -29.18 8.57
C THR A 13 11.54 -30.24 9.03
N ASP A 14 11.84 -30.98 10.09
CA ASP A 14 10.92 -31.97 10.69
C ASP A 14 9.61 -31.31 11.15
N LYS A 15 9.69 -30.17 11.86
CA LYS A 15 8.48 -29.43 12.25
C LYS A 15 7.69 -28.92 11.04
N TYR A 16 8.36 -28.45 10.01
CA TYR A 16 7.72 -27.98 8.78
C TYR A 16 6.99 -29.11 8.05
N GLU A 17 7.63 -30.27 7.88
CA GLU A 17 7.05 -31.44 7.22
C GLU A 17 5.84 -31.98 8.00
N ASN A 18 5.95 -32.11 9.33
CA ASN A 18 4.84 -32.52 10.19
C ASN A 18 3.65 -31.55 10.09
N ASN A 19 3.90 -30.24 10.03
CA ASN A 19 2.83 -29.25 9.84
C ASN A 19 2.13 -29.35 8.48
N LEU A 20 2.85 -29.69 7.42
CA LEU A 20 2.26 -29.90 6.10
C LEU A 20 1.40 -31.17 6.03
N ILE A 21 1.69 -32.18 6.85
CA ILE A 21 0.86 -33.39 6.95
C ILE A 21 -0.49 -33.06 7.59
N ASP A 22 -0.50 -32.23 8.64
CA ASP A 22 -1.72 -31.84 9.36
C ASP A 22 -2.63 -30.88 8.56
N ASP A 23 -2.04 -29.99 7.76
CA ASP A 23 -2.75 -29.06 6.88
C ASP A 23 -1.99 -28.89 5.54
N PRO A 24 -2.28 -29.75 4.55
CA PRO A 24 -1.56 -29.76 3.26
C PRO A 24 -1.74 -28.49 2.44
N ASP A 25 -2.84 -27.77 2.68
CA ASP A 25 -3.21 -26.56 1.94
C ASP A 25 -2.68 -25.28 2.63
N ALA A 26 -2.04 -25.40 3.80
CA ALA A 26 -1.46 -24.28 4.52
C ALA A 26 -0.24 -23.70 3.76
N LYS A 27 -0.47 -22.60 3.04
CA LYS A 27 0.62 -21.79 2.45
C LYS A 27 1.62 -21.26 3.47
N VAL A 28 1.19 -21.07 4.72
CA VAL A 28 2.01 -20.58 5.82
C VAL A 28 1.84 -21.50 7.01
N THR A 29 2.87 -22.28 7.30
CA THR A 29 2.87 -23.19 8.45
C THR A 29 3.23 -22.44 9.73
N LYS A 30 2.84 -23.02 10.87
CA LYS A 30 3.24 -22.56 12.20
C LYS A 30 4.76 -22.39 12.31
N THR A 31 5.52 -23.29 11.70
CA THR A 31 6.99 -23.26 11.61
C THR A 31 7.51 -21.97 10.97
N VAL A 32 6.93 -21.54 9.84
CA VAL A 32 7.36 -20.32 9.14
C VAL A 32 7.12 -19.08 9.98
N ILE A 33 6.00 -19.00 10.70
CA ILE A 33 5.69 -17.85 11.56
C ILE A 33 6.64 -17.78 12.75
N ALA A 34 6.99 -18.93 13.35
CA ALA A 34 7.97 -18.98 14.44
C ALA A 34 9.35 -18.50 13.96
N LEU A 35 9.79 -18.91 12.76
CA LEU A 35 11.04 -18.43 12.16
C LEU A 35 11.04 -16.93 11.88
N GLU A 36 9.95 -16.40 11.32
CA GLU A 36 9.83 -14.97 11.07
C GLU A 36 9.85 -14.15 12.37
N HIS A 37 9.19 -14.63 13.41
CA HIS A 37 9.22 -13.97 14.71
C HIS A 37 10.64 -13.98 15.31
N MET A 38 11.35 -15.10 15.17
CA MET A 38 12.74 -15.21 15.59
C MET A 38 13.63 -14.20 14.84
N LEU A 39 13.50 -14.08 13.51
CA LEU A 39 14.22 -13.08 12.72
C LEU A 39 13.90 -11.65 13.17
N GLN A 40 12.63 -11.34 13.45
CA GLN A 40 12.23 -10.04 13.98
C GLN A 40 12.87 -9.70 15.33
N LEU A 41 13.12 -10.70 16.17
CA LEU A 41 13.79 -10.50 17.44
C LEU A 41 15.28 -10.32 17.27
N ILE A 42 15.92 -11.08 16.37
CA ILE A 42 17.34 -10.89 16.03
C ILE A 42 17.56 -9.47 15.49
N ASP A 43 16.65 -8.98 14.66
CA ASP A 43 16.73 -7.61 14.13
C ASP A 43 16.53 -6.52 15.21
N ARG A 44 15.89 -6.84 16.34
CA ARG A 44 15.53 -5.88 17.41
C ARG A 44 16.39 -5.97 18.66
N LEU A 45 16.92 -7.15 18.98
CA LEU A 45 17.71 -7.42 20.16
C LEU A 45 19.19 -7.32 19.80
N LEU A 46 19.97 -6.67 20.67
CA LEU A 46 21.44 -6.67 20.56
C LEU A 46 22.03 -8.05 20.94
N ASP A 47 21.28 -8.84 21.71
CA ASP A 47 21.65 -10.20 22.12
C ASP A 47 20.83 -11.24 21.36
N THR A 48 21.53 -12.16 20.71
CA THR A 48 20.94 -13.30 20.00
C THR A 48 20.73 -14.47 20.96
N PRO A 49 19.48 -14.86 21.28
CA PRO A 49 19.24 -16.05 22.08
C PRO A 49 19.70 -17.30 21.32
N GLU A 50 19.94 -18.38 22.05
CA GLU A 50 20.37 -19.65 21.45
C GLU A 50 19.28 -20.14 20.46
N PRO A 51 19.63 -20.41 19.18
CA PRO A 51 18.63 -20.53 18.12
C PRO A 51 17.58 -21.62 18.32
N ILE A 52 18.00 -22.78 18.84
CA ILE A 52 17.14 -23.96 18.99
C ILE A 52 16.10 -23.71 20.07
N SER A 53 16.54 -23.30 21.26
CA SER A 53 15.66 -22.99 22.39
C SER A 53 14.71 -21.84 22.10
N ALA A 54 15.19 -20.79 21.41
CA ALA A 54 14.36 -19.69 20.97
C ALA A 54 13.26 -20.16 20.01
N PHE A 55 13.61 -20.91 18.95
CA PHE A 55 12.64 -21.41 17.99
C PHE A 55 11.61 -22.34 18.65
N GLN A 56 12.03 -23.27 19.52
CA GLN A 56 11.12 -24.16 20.24
C GLN A 56 10.15 -23.38 21.13
N SER A 57 10.64 -22.40 21.89
CA SER A 57 9.78 -21.57 22.75
C SER A 57 8.70 -20.84 21.96
N TYR A 58 9.04 -20.27 20.80
CA TYR A 58 8.05 -19.61 19.95
C TYR A 58 7.14 -20.61 19.26
N TYR A 59 7.68 -21.72 18.76
CA TYR A 59 6.86 -22.75 18.14
C TYR A 59 5.84 -23.32 19.13
N ASP A 60 6.19 -23.57 20.39
CA ASP A 60 5.26 -24.15 21.37
C ASP A 60 4.27 -23.14 21.95
N ALA A 61 4.51 -21.84 21.78
CA ALA A 61 3.62 -20.81 22.29
C ALA A 61 2.24 -20.82 21.57
N PRO A 62 1.13 -20.76 22.33
CA PRO A 62 -0.22 -20.96 21.79
C PRO A 62 -0.65 -19.85 20.80
N GLY A 63 -0.07 -18.65 20.91
CA GLY A 63 -0.42 -17.50 20.05
C GLY A 63 -0.09 -17.69 18.57
N TYR A 64 0.89 -18.53 18.22
CA TYR A 64 1.35 -18.67 16.84
C TYR A 64 0.41 -19.48 15.96
N ARG A 65 -0.40 -20.38 16.54
CA ARG A 65 -1.46 -21.07 15.81
C ARG A 65 -2.53 -20.08 15.35
N MET A 66 -2.96 -19.18 16.25
CA MET A 66 -3.92 -18.12 15.92
C MET A 66 -3.36 -17.15 14.86
N LEU A 67 -2.07 -16.82 14.91
CA LEU A 67 -1.42 -15.99 13.88
C LEU A 67 -1.37 -16.66 12.51
N ALA A 68 -1.25 -17.99 12.46
CA ALA A 68 -1.34 -18.77 11.22
C ALA A 68 -2.73 -18.69 10.61
N GLU A 69 -3.78 -18.86 11.42
CA GLU A 69 -5.18 -18.72 10.99
C GLU A 69 -5.47 -17.30 10.46
N VAL A 70 -5.03 -16.26 11.19
CA VAL A 70 -5.15 -14.86 10.75
C VAL A 70 -4.41 -14.62 9.44
N THR A 71 -3.22 -15.21 9.26
CA THR A 71 -2.45 -15.09 8.02
C THR A 71 -3.17 -15.76 6.85
N SER A 72 -3.72 -16.96 7.06
CA SER A 72 -4.54 -17.67 6.07
C SER A 72 -5.75 -16.84 5.63
N ASP A 73 -6.41 -16.16 6.57
CA ASP A 73 -7.52 -15.25 6.25
C ASP A 73 -7.10 -14.01 5.47
N LEU A 74 -5.88 -13.49 5.71
CA LEU A 74 -5.30 -12.39 4.93
C LEU A 74 -4.98 -12.85 3.50
N ASP A 75 -4.48 -14.07 3.32
CA ASP A 75 -4.27 -14.67 2.01
C ASP A 75 -5.59 -14.80 1.23
N LYS A 76 -6.68 -15.24 1.89
CA LYS A 76 -8.04 -15.24 1.30
C LYS A 76 -8.52 -13.85 0.90
N LYS A 77 -8.09 -12.80 1.61
CA LYS A 77 -8.37 -11.39 1.28
C LYS A 77 -7.48 -10.83 0.16
N GLY A 78 -6.60 -11.66 -0.43
CA GLY A 78 -5.74 -11.29 -1.55
C GLY A 78 -4.42 -10.66 -1.14
N TYR A 79 -4.05 -10.70 0.14
CA TYR A 79 -2.71 -10.35 0.57
C TYR A 79 -1.73 -11.48 0.19
N MET A 80 -0.48 -11.11 -0.03
CA MET A 80 0.60 -12.01 -0.40
C MET A 80 1.89 -11.59 0.31
N ARG A 81 2.65 -12.57 0.77
CA ARG A 81 3.95 -12.37 1.42
C ARG A 81 5.04 -12.29 0.36
N VAL A 82 5.62 -11.11 0.18
CA VAL A 82 6.66 -10.89 -0.82
C VAL A 82 8.00 -10.70 -0.13
N ARG A 83 8.98 -11.49 -0.56
CA ARG A 83 10.34 -11.48 -0.01
C ARG A 83 10.97 -10.12 -0.24
N LYS A 84 11.72 -9.63 0.76
CA LYS A 84 12.39 -8.35 0.70
C LYS A 84 13.86 -8.48 1.08
N VAL A 85 14.71 -7.75 0.37
CA VAL A 85 16.12 -7.58 0.69
C VAL A 85 16.44 -6.11 0.78
N VAL A 86 17.17 -5.74 1.84
CA VAL A 86 17.75 -4.42 1.99
C VAL A 86 19.21 -4.49 1.56
N ILE A 87 19.58 -3.66 0.60
CA ILE A 87 20.96 -3.58 0.10
C ILE A 87 21.56 -2.27 0.60
N THR A 88 22.68 -2.39 1.29
CA THR A 88 23.51 -1.28 1.73
C THR A 88 24.87 -1.31 1.04
N PRO A 89 25.67 -0.24 1.11
CA PRO A 89 27.00 -0.22 0.52
C PRO A 89 27.92 -1.35 1.03
N THR A 90 27.71 -1.82 2.25
CA THR A 90 28.54 -2.88 2.86
C THR A 90 27.85 -4.23 3.00
N ARG A 91 26.50 -4.30 2.98
CA ARG A 91 25.76 -5.52 3.34
C ARG A 91 24.56 -5.79 2.43
N LYS A 92 24.19 -7.07 2.37
CA LYS A 92 22.90 -7.56 1.86
C LYS A 92 22.15 -8.14 3.04
N ILE A 93 21.01 -7.55 3.39
CA ILE A 93 20.24 -7.88 4.60
C ILE A 93 18.92 -8.50 4.16
N PHE A 94 18.77 -9.80 4.43
CA PHE A 94 17.52 -10.52 4.22
C PHE A 94 16.59 -10.21 5.39
N VAL A 95 15.42 -9.66 5.08
CA VAL A 95 14.41 -9.31 6.08
C VAL A 95 13.18 -10.16 5.87
N ASN A 96 12.30 -10.19 6.87
CA ASN A 96 11.05 -10.92 6.77
C ASN A 96 10.24 -10.50 5.52
N PRO A 97 9.54 -11.45 4.89
CA PRO A 97 8.60 -11.14 3.82
C PRO A 97 7.59 -10.09 4.27
N GLU A 98 7.35 -9.10 3.40
CA GLU A 98 6.34 -8.08 3.66
C GLU A 98 4.98 -8.58 3.17
N LEU A 99 3.96 -8.48 4.04
CA LEU A 99 2.59 -8.72 3.65
C LEU A 99 2.09 -7.54 2.82
N ILE A 100 1.86 -7.78 1.53
CA ILE A 100 1.37 -6.77 0.61
C ILE A 100 0.10 -7.21 -0.09
N MET A 101 -0.80 -6.28 -0.37
CA MET A 101 -1.97 -6.56 -1.20
C MET A 101 -1.50 -7.01 -2.59
N GLY A 102 -2.10 -8.09 -3.08
CA GLY A 102 -1.71 -8.67 -4.35
C GLY A 102 -1.79 -7.70 -5.52
N ASN A 103 -0.90 -7.88 -6.49
CA ASN A 103 -0.98 -7.21 -7.78
C ASN A 103 -1.13 -8.25 -8.90
N ARG A 104 -1.53 -7.80 -10.09
CA ARG A 104 -1.75 -8.67 -11.26
C ARG A 104 -0.60 -9.63 -11.53
N SER A 105 0.62 -9.11 -11.47
CA SER A 105 1.82 -9.88 -11.76
C SER A 105 2.15 -10.90 -10.67
N LEU A 106 1.96 -10.54 -9.40
CA LEU A 106 2.10 -11.45 -8.25
C LEU A 106 1.07 -12.59 -8.32
N ARG A 107 -0.18 -12.29 -8.70
CA ARG A 107 -1.22 -13.33 -8.84
C ARG A 107 -0.93 -14.30 -9.99
N GLN A 108 -0.26 -13.85 -11.05
CA GLN A 108 0.10 -14.70 -12.20
C GLN A 108 1.31 -15.60 -11.97
N LYS A 109 2.31 -15.14 -11.22
CA LYS A 109 3.58 -15.86 -11.03
C LYS A 109 3.74 -16.49 -9.65
N GLY A 110 2.99 -16.02 -8.67
CA GLY A 110 3.20 -16.35 -7.26
C GLY A 110 4.14 -15.36 -6.57
N ALA A 111 3.96 -15.21 -5.27
CA ALA A 111 4.73 -14.27 -4.45
C ALA A 111 6.21 -14.66 -4.32
N ASP A 112 6.51 -15.97 -4.34
CA ASP A 112 7.88 -16.51 -4.25
C ASP A 112 8.75 -16.25 -5.49
N GLU A 113 8.14 -15.92 -6.61
CA GLU A 113 8.83 -15.55 -7.85
C GLU A 113 9.19 -14.05 -7.87
N MET A 114 8.78 -13.28 -6.87
CA MET A 114 9.10 -11.85 -6.76
C MET A 114 9.98 -11.55 -5.57
N LEU A 115 10.88 -10.59 -5.78
CA LEU A 115 11.78 -10.09 -4.76
C LEU A 115 11.71 -8.57 -4.76
N ARG A 116 11.39 -7.98 -3.60
CA ARG A 116 11.47 -6.53 -3.40
C ARG A 116 12.87 -6.19 -2.92
N ILE A 117 13.54 -5.26 -3.59
CA ILE A 117 14.83 -4.73 -3.17
C ILE A 117 14.63 -3.28 -2.74
N VAL A 118 15.24 -2.91 -1.61
CA VAL A 118 15.27 -1.53 -1.12
C VAL A 118 16.71 -1.16 -0.82
N PHE A 119 17.15 -0.02 -1.35
CA PHE A 119 18.49 0.48 -1.14
C PHE A 119 18.53 1.44 0.04
N ARG A 120 19.39 1.16 1.02
CA ARG A 120 19.55 1.95 2.25
C ARG A 120 21.01 2.20 2.53
N ASP A 121 21.30 3.29 3.22
CA ASP A 121 22.61 3.48 3.82
C ASP A 121 22.76 2.52 5.03
N ASP A 122 23.98 2.35 5.54
CA ASP A 122 24.28 1.40 6.60
C ASP A 122 23.65 1.75 7.96
N ASN A 123 23.25 3.01 8.13
CA ASN A 123 22.45 3.49 9.25
C ASN A 123 20.93 3.25 9.07
N GLY A 124 20.51 2.58 7.99
CA GLY A 124 19.12 2.30 7.66
C GLY A 124 18.36 3.44 6.98
N MET A 125 18.98 4.60 6.76
CA MET A 125 18.37 5.75 6.11
C MET A 125 18.36 5.60 4.59
N ASN A 126 17.68 6.52 3.89
CA ASN A 126 17.80 6.61 2.42
C ASN A 126 19.26 6.88 2.03
N LEU A 127 19.73 6.21 0.97
CA LEU A 127 21.02 6.54 0.37
C LEU A 127 21.05 8.02 0.00
N SER A 128 21.94 8.81 0.62
CA SER A 128 22.10 10.22 0.31
C SER A 128 23.56 10.64 0.52
N GLY A 129 24.05 11.58 -0.30
CA GLY A 129 25.41 12.10 -0.15
C GLY A 129 26.56 11.11 -0.43
N LEU A 130 26.28 9.94 -1.01
CA LEU A 130 27.32 8.96 -1.33
C LEU A 130 28.14 9.37 -2.57
N PRO A 131 29.46 9.14 -2.56
CA PRO A 131 30.29 9.27 -3.76
C PRO A 131 29.76 8.41 -4.91
N PRO A 132 29.88 8.85 -6.18
CA PRO A 132 29.38 8.12 -7.34
C PRO A 132 29.82 6.67 -7.42
N PHE A 133 31.04 6.36 -6.99
CA PHE A 133 31.59 5.00 -6.92
C PHE A 133 30.71 4.04 -6.09
N PHE A 134 30.24 4.47 -4.91
CA PHE A 134 29.40 3.62 -4.06
C PHE A 134 28.00 3.45 -4.64
N ILE A 135 27.47 4.47 -5.32
CA ILE A 135 26.18 4.37 -6.02
C ILE A 135 26.31 3.36 -7.17
N GLU A 136 27.39 3.43 -7.93
CA GLU A 136 27.65 2.49 -9.02
C GLU A 136 27.78 1.06 -8.50
N LYS A 137 28.67 0.83 -7.54
CA LYS A 137 28.90 -0.50 -6.95
C LYS A 137 27.65 -1.08 -6.28
N THR A 138 26.86 -0.25 -5.60
CA THR A 138 25.70 -0.75 -4.85
C THR A 138 24.46 -0.87 -5.71
N VAL A 139 24.08 0.22 -6.40
CA VAL A 139 22.80 0.30 -7.12
C VAL A 139 22.95 -0.23 -8.54
N LYS A 140 23.94 0.24 -9.30
CA LYS A 140 24.08 -0.13 -10.73
C LYS A 140 24.41 -1.61 -10.87
N GLU A 141 25.35 -2.15 -10.09
CA GLU A 141 25.69 -3.58 -10.15
C GLU A 141 24.49 -4.45 -9.77
N THR A 142 23.78 -4.12 -8.68
CA THR A 142 22.57 -4.87 -8.28
C THR A 142 21.53 -4.88 -9.40
N LEU A 143 21.30 -3.74 -10.07
CA LEU A 143 20.30 -3.64 -11.14
C LEU A 143 20.76 -4.32 -12.45
N SER A 144 22.06 -4.40 -12.68
CA SER A 144 22.64 -4.93 -13.92
C SER A 144 22.84 -6.44 -13.87
N TYR A 145 23.15 -6.99 -12.69
CA TYR A 145 23.40 -8.42 -12.50
C TYR A 145 22.22 -9.13 -11.85
N CYS A 146 22.18 -10.45 -12.00
CA CYS A 146 21.23 -11.27 -11.26
C CYS A 146 21.62 -11.30 -9.78
N MET A 147 20.61 -11.29 -8.90
CA MET A 147 20.79 -11.53 -7.48
C MET A 147 20.49 -12.99 -7.16
N ASP A 148 21.46 -13.70 -6.59
CA ASP A 148 21.26 -15.04 -6.05
C ASP A 148 20.63 -14.96 -4.65
N VAL A 149 19.51 -15.67 -4.47
CA VAL A 149 18.83 -15.84 -3.17
C VAL A 149 18.46 -17.31 -3.01
N GLY A 150 19.18 -18.01 -2.14
CA GLY A 150 19.09 -19.47 -2.04
C GLY A 150 19.45 -20.13 -3.38
N PHE A 151 18.58 -21.01 -3.87
CA PHE A 151 18.76 -21.72 -5.15
C PHE A 151 18.15 -21.00 -6.36
N ARG A 152 17.78 -19.72 -6.23
CA ARG A 152 17.08 -18.96 -7.28
C ARG A 152 17.84 -17.71 -7.68
N LYS A 153 17.80 -17.40 -8.98
CA LYS A 153 18.30 -16.14 -9.56
C LYS A 153 17.15 -15.16 -9.75
N PHE A 154 17.36 -13.92 -9.36
CA PHE A 154 16.40 -12.84 -9.51
C PHE A 154 17.00 -11.72 -10.38
N SER A 155 16.24 -11.23 -11.37
CA SER A 155 16.68 -10.16 -12.27
C SER A 155 15.77 -8.93 -12.17
N TYR A 156 16.32 -7.73 -12.39
CA TYR A 156 15.59 -6.48 -12.28
C TYR A 156 14.36 -6.45 -13.19
N LEU A 157 13.19 -6.22 -12.60
CA LEU A 157 11.90 -6.21 -13.29
C LEU A 157 11.39 -4.80 -13.52
N CYS A 158 11.11 -4.04 -12.46
CA CYS A 158 10.66 -2.66 -12.60
C CYS A 158 10.71 -1.86 -11.29
N SER A 159 10.49 -0.54 -11.40
CA SER A 159 10.30 0.35 -10.26
C SER A 159 9.08 1.25 -10.51
N SER A 160 8.17 1.32 -9.55
CA SER A 160 7.08 2.30 -9.57
C SER A 160 7.56 3.65 -9.05
N ASN A 161 6.81 4.73 -9.29
CA ASN A 161 7.15 6.04 -8.71
C ASN A 161 7.22 6.00 -7.18
N SER A 162 6.39 5.17 -6.53
CA SER A 162 6.46 5.01 -5.08
C SER A 162 7.68 4.23 -4.64
N GLN A 163 8.04 3.18 -5.38
CA GLN A 163 9.26 2.42 -5.11
C GLN A 163 10.49 3.30 -5.33
N LEU A 164 10.57 4.07 -6.41
CA LEU A 164 11.68 5.00 -6.65
C LEU A 164 11.88 6.02 -5.52
N ARG A 165 10.79 6.62 -5.00
CA ARG A 165 10.87 7.53 -3.85
C ARG A 165 11.36 6.85 -2.56
N ASP A 166 11.07 5.57 -2.43
CA ASP A 166 11.52 4.73 -1.31
C ASP A 166 12.84 4.00 -1.60
N HIS A 167 13.54 4.39 -2.67
CA HIS A 167 14.78 3.78 -3.15
C HIS A 167 14.63 2.26 -3.35
N GLY A 168 13.48 1.83 -3.85
CA GLY A 168 13.11 0.44 -4.02
C GLY A 168 12.83 0.06 -5.47
N CYS A 169 12.81 -1.25 -5.69
CA CYS A 169 12.50 -1.88 -6.96
C CYS A 169 11.99 -3.32 -6.79
N TYR A 170 11.42 -3.88 -7.86
CA TYR A 170 11.04 -5.27 -7.95
C TYR A 170 11.98 -6.04 -8.87
N PHE A 171 12.29 -7.25 -8.47
CA PHE A 171 12.99 -8.27 -9.22
C PHE A 171 12.06 -9.48 -9.43
N LEU A 172 12.27 -10.20 -10.52
CA LEU A 172 11.55 -11.43 -10.85
C LEU A 172 12.53 -12.59 -10.91
N ALA A 173 12.12 -13.76 -10.44
CA ALA A 173 12.87 -14.99 -10.59
C ALA A 173 13.05 -15.34 -12.07
N GLY A 174 14.28 -15.71 -12.43
CA GLY A 174 14.72 -15.97 -13.80
C GLY A 174 15.85 -15.06 -14.27
N LEU A 175 16.34 -15.35 -15.47
CA LEU A 175 17.39 -14.57 -16.11
C LEU A 175 16.80 -13.30 -16.75
N PRO A 176 17.63 -12.30 -17.12
CA PRO A 176 17.14 -11.05 -17.69
C PRO A 176 16.25 -11.24 -18.93
N GLN A 177 16.49 -12.30 -19.70
CA GLN A 177 15.71 -12.66 -20.88
C GLN A 177 14.28 -13.11 -20.52
N ASP A 178 14.12 -13.86 -19.43
CA ASP A 178 12.82 -14.31 -18.93
C ASP A 178 12.01 -13.12 -18.39
N VAL A 179 12.69 -12.20 -17.71
CA VAL A 179 12.10 -10.96 -17.23
C VAL A 179 11.67 -10.06 -18.38
N GLN A 180 12.45 -10.01 -19.46
CA GLN A 180 12.10 -9.27 -20.66
C GLN A 180 10.85 -9.85 -21.35
N LYS A 181 10.78 -11.18 -21.52
CA LYS A 181 9.56 -11.87 -22.01
C LYS A 181 8.35 -11.59 -21.11
N PHE A 182 8.57 -11.52 -19.80
CA PHE A 182 7.51 -11.17 -18.85
C PHE A 182 7.00 -9.73 -19.06
N ARG A 183 7.89 -8.75 -19.30
CA ARG A 183 7.50 -7.36 -19.61
C ARG A 183 6.69 -7.30 -20.91
N GLU A 184 7.11 -8.01 -21.95
CA GLU A 184 6.40 -8.05 -23.23
C GLU A 184 4.98 -8.61 -23.10
N ARG A 185 4.81 -9.62 -22.23
CA ARG A 185 3.49 -10.17 -21.91
C ARG A 185 2.60 -9.19 -21.13
N CYS A 186 3.16 -8.23 -20.40
CA CYS A 186 2.38 -7.23 -19.66
C CYS A 186 1.66 -6.23 -20.57
N GLY A 187 2.23 -5.96 -21.74
CA GLY A 187 1.65 -5.03 -22.72
C GLY A 187 2.69 -4.43 -23.65
N LYS A 188 2.20 -3.62 -24.60
CA LYS A 188 3.04 -2.83 -25.50
C LYS A 188 3.26 -1.45 -24.91
N PHE A 189 4.50 -1.19 -24.51
CA PHE A 189 4.90 0.08 -23.91
C PHE A 189 5.68 0.91 -24.93
N LYS A 190 5.22 2.13 -25.20
CA LYS A 190 5.98 3.08 -26.01
C LYS A 190 7.11 3.68 -25.18
N ILE A 191 8.31 3.77 -25.74
CA ILE A 191 9.46 4.39 -25.10
C ILE A 191 9.49 5.87 -25.51
N GLU A 192 8.77 6.72 -24.79
CA GLU A 192 8.91 8.18 -24.93
C GLU A 192 10.01 8.70 -24.01
N ILE A 193 9.88 8.38 -22.71
CA ILE A 193 10.81 8.73 -21.64
C ILE A 193 10.93 7.48 -20.78
N VAL A 194 12.15 7.11 -20.39
CA VAL A 194 12.40 5.90 -19.59
C VAL A 194 11.57 5.91 -18.30
N SER A 195 11.52 7.03 -17.57
CA SER A 195 10.71 7.16 -16.35
C SER A 195 9.21 6.94 -16.61
N LYS A 196 8.67 7.46 -17.71
CA LYS A 196 7.28 7.22 -18.12
C LYS A 196 7.07 5.74 -18.44
N MET A 197 7.93 5.12 -19.25
CA MET A 197 7.85 3.70 -19.59
C MET A 197 7.86 2.83 -18.32
N MET A 198 8.80 3.07 -17.42
CA MET A 198 8.91 2.37 -16.14
C MET A 198 7.64 2.52 -15.30
N SER A 199 7.07 3.73 -15.24
CA SER A 199 5.81 3.96 -14.54
C SER A 199 4.61 3.20 -15.14
N ARG A 200 4.62 2.92 -16.45
CA ARG A 200 3.58 2.13 -17.13
C ARG A 200 3.75 0.64 -16.86
N ILE A 201 4.97 0.12 -16.94
CA ILE A 201 5.27 -1.27 -16.56
C ILE A 201 4.88 -1.49 -15.09
N ALA A 202 5.28 -0.57 -14.21
CA ALA A 202 4.96 -0.59 -12.79
C ALA A 202 3.45 -0.60 -12.48
N GLN A 203 2.60 -0.16 -13.42
CA GLN A 203 1.15 -0.20 -13.25
C GLN A 203 0.63 -1.63 -13.10
N CYS A 204 1.25 -2.61 -13.76
CA CYS A 204 0.94 -4.04 -13.61
C CYS A 204 1.23 -4.58 -12.20
N PHE A 205 2.02 -3.83 -11.42
CA PHE A 205 2.42 -4.17 -10.06
C PHE A 205 1.71 -3.30 -9.01
N THR A 206 0.70 -2.52 -9.44
CA THR A 206 -0.15 -1.78 -8.50
C THR A 206 -0.86 -2.78 -7.61
N GLN A 207 -0.69 -2.63 -6.29
CA GLN A 207 -1.46 -3.37 -5.30
C GLN A 207 -2.93 -2.99 -5.45
N ALA A 208 -3.77 -3.96 -5.78
CA ALA A 208 -5.19 -3.74 -6.05
C ALA A 208 -5.98 -5.02 -5.83
N ARG A 209 -7.15 -4.87 -5.21
CA ARG A 209 -8.07 -5.99 -5.02
C ARG A 209 -8.73 -6.31 -6.35
N GLU A 210 -8.58 -7.55 -6.80
CA GLU A 210 -9.27 -8.03 -7.99
C GLU A 210 -10.75 -8.20 -7.67
N CYS A 211 -11.62 -7.66 -8.52
CA CYS A 211 -13.06 -7.84 -8.43
C CYS A 211 -13.42 -9.21 -9.00
N GLY A 212 -14.26 -9.98 -8.31
CA GLY A 212 -14.81 -11.23 -8.82
C GLY A 212 -15.76 -11.03 -10.01
N ILE A 213 -16.24 -9.80 -10.22
CA ILE A 213 -17.13 -9.44 -11.32
C ILE A 213 -16.32 -9.19 -12.60
N LEU A 214 -16.53 -10.06 -13.59
CA LEU A 214 -15.93 -9.92 -14.92
C LEU A 214 -16.52 -8.73 -15.67
N LEU A 215 -15.66 -7.96 -16.33
CA LEU A 215 -16.04 -6.87 -17.23
C LEU A 215 -15.85 -7.32 -18.68
N GLU A 216 -16.95 -7.73 -19.32
CA GLU A 216 -16.95 -8.22 -20.70
C GLU A 216 -16.73 -7.10 -21.71
N ARG A 217 -16.24 -7.44 -22.91
CA ARG A 217 -15.93 -6.42 -23.95
C ARG A 217 -17.13 -5.54 -24.31
N LYS A 218 -18.35 -6.10 -24.27
CA LYS A 218 -19.59 -5.37 -24.56
C LYS A 218 -20.00 -4.41 -23.43
N GLU A 219 -19.46 -4.58 -22.23
CA GLU A 219 -19.83 -3.83 -21.03
C GLU A 219 -18.96 -2.60 -20.80
N TYR A 220 -18.03 -2.29 -21.70
CA TYR A 220 -17.27 -1.05 -21.63
C TYR A 220 -16.95 -0.45 -23.00
N SER A 221 -16.77 0.86 -22.99
CA SER A 221 -16.28 1.62 -24.15
C SER A 221 -15.29 2.71 -23.73
N GLU A 222 -14.81 3.43 -24.74
CA GLU A 222 -13.91 4.57 -24.61
C GLU A 222 -14.61 5.77 -25.25
N THR A 223 -14.52 6.93 -24.63
CA THR A 223 -15.06 8.19 -25.15
C THR A 223 -14.02 9.31 -25.00
N PHE A 224 -14.21 10.42 -25.72
CA PHE A 224 -13.28 11.53 -25.75
C PHE A 224 -13.17 12.22 -24.40
N ASP A 225 -12.00 12.78 -24.08
CA ASP A 225 -11.87 13.66 -22.93
C ASP A 225 -12.60 14.99 -23.15
N PHE A 226 -13.08 15.59 -22.06
CA PHE A 226 -13.56 16.96 -22.06
C PHE A 226 -12.36 17.91 -22.03
N THR A 227 -12.18 18.62 -23.13
CA THR A 227 -11.06 19.55 -23.35
C THR A 227 -11.57 20.95 -23.62
N GLY A 228 -10.76 21.97 -23.29
CA GLY A 228 -11.10 23.38 -23.53
C GLY A 228 -10.16 24.33 -22.81
N GLY A 229 -10.19 25.61 -23.18
CA GLY A 229 -9.22 26.61 -22.70
C GLY A 229 -7.77 26.23 -23.02
N CYS A 230 -6.82 27.07 -22.60
CA CYS A 230 -5.38 26.82 -22.78
C CYS A 230 -4.59 27.39 -21.61
N ASP A 231 -3.45 26.76 -21.29
CA ASP A 231 -2.46 27.37 -20.39
C ASP A 231 -1.70 28.52 -21.07
N SER A 232 -0.84 29.19 -20.29
CA SER A 232 0.00 30.30 -20.78
C SER A 232 0.92 29.91 -21.95
N ASN A 233 1.14 28.61 -22.17
CA ASN A 233 1.94 28.06 -23.27
C ASN A 233 1.07 27.54 -24.43
N GLY A 234 -0.25 27.81 -24.42
CA GLY A 234 -1.18 27.38 -25.45
C GLY A 234 -1.58 25.91 -25.37
N LYS A 235 -1.21 25.18 -24.31
CA LYS A 235 -1.59 23.78 -24.14
C LYS A 235 -3.03 23.67 -23.67
N VAL A 236 -3.85 22.95 -24.43
CA VAL A 236 -5.27 22.73 -24.11
C VAL A 236 -5.44 21.98 -22.79
N TYR A 237 -6.36 22.43 -21.94
CA TYR A 237 -6.67 21.72 -20.70
C TYR A 237 -7.54 20.48 -20.95
N THR A 238 -7.31 19.44 -20.16
CA THR A 238 -8.11 18.22 -20.14
C THR A 238 -8.83 18.12 -18.80
N PHE A 239 -10.08 18.57 -18.76
CA PHE A 239 -10.88 18.63 -17.52
C PHE A 239 -11.27 17.24 -17.01
N SER A 240 -11.35 16.24 -17.89
CA SER A 240 -11.66 14.86 -17.52
C SER A 240 -10.43 13.94 -17.42
N ASP A 241 -9.20 14.48 -17.31
CA ASP A 241 -7.98 13.64 -17.31
C ASP A 241 -8.07 12.56 -16.22
N GLY A 242 -8.08 11.31 -16.66
CA GLY A 242 -8.11 10.16 -15.77
C GLY A 242 -9.48 9.83 -15.18
N CYS A 243 -10.57 10.48 -15.62
CA CYS A 243 -11.89 10.39 -15.00
C CYS A 243 -12.96 9.84 -15.95
N GLY A 244 -13.39 8.60 -15.71
CA GLY A 244 -14.47 7.92 -16.42
C GLY A 244 -15.77 7.86 -15.61
N ILE A 245 -16.75 7.14 -16.13
CA ILE A 245 -18.05 6.93 -15.48
C ILE A 245 -18.37 5.43 -15.37
N ILE A 246 -19.08 5.06 -14.30
CA ILE A 246 -19.49 3.70 -13.98
C ILE A 246 -20.99 3.67 -13.69
N SER A 247 -21.67 2.61 -14.13
CA SER A 247 -23.11 2.45 -13.89
C SER A 247 -23.39 2.08 -12.43
N PRO A 248 -24.49 2.59 -11.85
CA PRO A 248 -24.89 2.19 -10.49
C PRO A 248 -25.13 0.68 -10.35
N ASP A 249 -25.69 0.04 -11.39
CA ASP A 249 -25.88 -1.42 -11.45
C ASP A 249 -24.57 -2.19 -11.25
N TYR A 250 -23.51 -1.77 -11.94
CA TYR A 250 -22.21 -2.43 -11.81
C TYR A 250 -21.55 -2.12 -10.46
N CYS A 251 -21.79 -0.94 -9.89
CA CYS A 251 -21.33 -0.58 -8.54
C CYS A 251 -21.95 -1.47 -7.46
N ARG A 252 -23.25 -1.80 -7.56
CA ARG A 252 -23.93 -2.72 -6.64
C ARG A 252 -23.27 -4.11 -6.66
N LYS A 253 -22.96 -4.64 -7.85
CA LYS A 253 -22.22 -5.91 -8.00
C LYS A 253 -20.83 -5.85 -7.35
N ILE A 254 -20.12 -4.74 -7.50
CA ILE A 254 -18.81 -4.53 -6.83
C ILE A 254 -19.00 -4.51 -5.30
N VAL A 255 -20.01 -3.82 -4.79
CA VAL A 255 -20.28 -3.74 -3.33
C VAL A 255 -20.58 -5.11 -2.73
N GLU A 256 -21.36 -5.93 -3.42
CA GLU A 256 -21.67 -7.31 -3.04
C GLU A 256 -20.40 -8.18 -3.03
N ASP A 257 -19.62 -8.16 -4.11
CA ASP A 257 -18.35 -8.90 -4.21
C ASP A 257 -17.33 -8.48 -3.15
N LEU A 258 -17.24 -7.16 -2.90
CA LEU A 258 -16.32 -6.60 -1.94
C LEU A 258 -16.80 -6.72 -0.48
N LYS A 259 -18.07 -7.12 -0.26
CA LYS A 259 -18.76 -7.20 1.04
C LYS A 259 -18.75 -5.87 1.80
N LEU A 260 -19.09 -4.78 1.12
CA LEU A 260 -19.05 -3.42 1.67
C LEU A 260 -20.34 -3.00 2.42
N GLY A 261 -21.30 -3.92 2.59
CA GLY A 261 -22.60 -3.63 3.20
C GLY A 261 -23.47 -2.75 2.29
N ASP A 262 -24.30 -1.89 2.88
CA ASP A 262 -25.26 -1.06 2.14
C ASP A 262 -24.68 0.24 1.58
N CYS A 263 -23.38 0.50 1.82
CA CYS A 263 -22.73 1.71 1.34
C CYS A 263 -22.36 1.55 -0.14
N LEU A 264 -22.90 2.41 -1.00
CA LEU A 264 -22.53 2.51 -2.41
C LEU A 264 -21.54 3.68 -2.62
N PRO A 265 -20.22 3.41 -2.78
CA PRO A 265 -19.23 4.44 -3.05
C PRO A 265 -19.58 5.29 -4.27
N SER A 266 -19.34 6.60 -4.20
CA SER A 266 -19.58 7.52 -5.32
C SER A 266 -18.44 7.51 -6.35
N CYS A 267 -17.24 7.08 -5.96
CA CYS A 267 -16.13 6.93 -6.90
C CYS A 267 -15.19 5.77 -6.53
N TYR A 268 -14.55 5.23 -7.57
CA TYR A 268 -13.64 4.09 -7.47
C TYR A 268 -12.35 4.43 -8.20
N GLN A 269 -11.22 4.25 -7.53
CA GLN A 269 -9.91 4.26 -8.18
C GLN A 269 -9.63 2.87 -8.73
N ILE A 270 -9.49 2.76 -10.06
CA ILE A 270 -9.44 1.46 -10.73
C ILE A 270 -8.13 1.23 -11.49
N ARG A 271 -7.83 -0.05 -11.73
CA ARG A 271 -6.92 -0.51 -12.76
C ARG A 271 -7.66 -1.55 -13.59
N PHE A 272 -7.62 -1.39 -14.90
CA PHE A 272 -8.20 -2.37 -15.81
C PHE A 272 -7.31 -2.47 -17.03
N ARG A 273 -6.64 -3.60 -17.26
CA ARG A 273 -5.72 -3.75 -18.40
C ARG A 273 -4.66 -2.63 -18.40
N GLY A 274 -4.65 -1.77 -19.42
CA GLY A 274 -3.81 -0.56 -19.52
C GLY A 274 -4.50 0.72 -19.04
N TYR A 275 -5.77 0.66 -18.62
CA TYR A 275 -6.52 1.78 -18.06
C TYR A 275 -6.16 2.04 -16.60
N LYS A 276 -6.00 3.32 -16.28
CA LYS A 276 -5.72 3.85 -14.94
C LYS A 276 -6.51 5.13 -14.74
N GLY A 277 -7.23 5.20 -13.61
CA GLY A 277 -7.92 6.44 -13.26
C GLY A 277 -8.94 6.26 -12.16
N ILE A 278 -9.87 7.20 -12.11
CA ILE A 278 -11.06 7.18 -11.28
C ILE A 278 -12.27 6.96 -12.19
N VAL A 279 -13.25 6.21 -11.71
CA VAL A 279 -14.58 6.15 -12.30
C VAL A 279 -15.60 6.65 -11.28
N THR A 280 -16.54 7.47 -11.74
CA THR A 280 -17.56 8.10 -10.90
C THR A 280 -18.93 7.53 -11.22
N VAL A 281 -19.75 7.31 -10.20
CA VAL A 281 -21.10 6.76 -10.38
C VAL A 281 -21.94 7.80 -11.11
N ASN A 282 -22.51 7.40 -12.26
CA ASN A 282 -23.37 8.28 -13.04
C ASN A 282 -24.81 7.74 -13.07
N LYS A 283 -25.72 8.42 -12.36
CA LYS A 283 -27.15 8.05 -12.28
C LYS A 283 -27.89 8.19 -13.62
N LEU A 284 -27.33 8.90 -14.59
CA LEU A 284 -27.93 9.01 -15.94
C LEU A 284 -28.05 7.66 -16.63
N PHE A 285 -27.21 6.67 -16.28
CA PHE A 285 -27.36 5.30 -16.80
C PHE A 285 -28.74 4.73 -16.47
N GLU A 286 -29.18 4.82 -15.21
CA GLU A 286 -30.48 4.30 -14.77
C GLU A 286 -31.62 5.07 -15.42
N ILE A 287 -31.56 6.41 -15.40
CA ILE A 287 -32.62 7.27 -15.97
C ILE A 287 -32.85 6.95 -17.46
N VAL A 288 -31.77 6.84 -18.23
CA VAL A 288 -31.87 6.60 -19.68
C VAL A 288 -32.24 5.16 -19.97
N LYS A 289 -31.77 4.21 -19.15
CA LYS A 289 -32.16 2.80 -19.26
C LYS A 289 -33.66 2.61 -18.99
N GLU A 290 -34.20 3.19 -17.92
CA GLU A 290 -35.64 3.16 -17.63
C GLU A 290 -36.47 3.80 -18.75
N TRP A 291 -36.02 4.95 -19.28
CA TRP A 291 -36.67 5.58 -20.42
C TRP A 291 -36.66 4.66 -21.65
N ALA A 292 -35.53 4.04 -21.95
CA ALA A 292 -35.42 3.09 -23.07
C ALA A 292 -36.34 1.88 -22.86
N GLU A 293 -36.45 1.38 -21.63
CA GLU A 293 -37.34 0.28 -21.25
C GLU A 293 -38.81 0.62 -21.48
N ARG A 294 -39.27 1.77 -21.00
CA ARG A 294 -40.64 2.25 -21.20
C ARG A 294 -41.00 2.48 -22.67
N ASN A 295 -40.01 2.74 -23.51
CA ASN A 295 -40.20 3.01 -24.94
C ASN A 295 -39.84 1.80 -25.84
N GLY A 296 -39.61 0.61 -25.26
CA GLY A 296 -39.32 -0.62 -26.02
C GLY A 296 -37.97 -0.63 -26.77
N LYS A 297 -37.00 0.21 -26.36
CA LYS A 297 -35.69 0.38 -27.02
C LYS A 297 -34.54 -0.44 -26.38
N ILE A 298 -34.85 -1.48 -25.62
CA ILE A 298 -33.92 -2.18 -24.72
C ILE A 298 -32.83 -3.00 -25.44
N ASN A 299 -33.03 -3.37 -26.71
CA ASN A 299 -32.15 -4.33 -27.39
C ASN A 299 -31.58 -3.82 -28.73
N GLY A 300 -31.59 -2.51 -28.95
CA GLY A 300 -31.03 -1.91 -30.16
C GLY A 300 -29.52 -1.71 -30.04
N LEU A 301 -28.77 -2.13 -31.06
CA LEU A 301 -27.46 -1.54 -31.33
C LEU A 301 -27.67 -0.10 -31.83
N CYS A 302 -26.69 0.76 -31.58
CA CYS A 302 -26.57 2.03 -32.27
C CYS A 302 -26.39 1.79 -33.79
N GLU A 303 -26.61 2.83 -34.60
CA GLU A 303 -26.49 2.75 -36.07
C GLU A 303 -25.12 2.26 -36.52
N ASP A 304 -24.08 2.51 -35.71
CA ASP A 304 -22.71 2.06 -35.91
C ASP A 304 -22.43 0.61 -35.43
N GLY A 305 -23.46 -0.12 -35.00
CA GLY A 305 -23.36 -1.48 -34.47
C GLY A 305 -22.82 -1.58 -33.05
N THR A 306 -22.68 -0.46 -32.33
CA THR A 306 -22.21 -0.46 -30.92
C THR A 306 -23.36 -0.58 -29.92
N PHE A 307 -23.04 -0.99 -28.68
CA PHE A 307 -24.04 -0.98 -27.60
C PHE A 307 -24.26 0.44 -27.09
N PRO A 308 -25.52 0.87 -26.88
CA PRO A 308 -25.82 2.16 -26.30
C PRO A 308 -25.09 2.36 -24.97
N TRP A 309 -24.59 3.58 -24.74
CA TRP A 309 -23.76 3.89 -23.59
C TRP A 309 -24.44 3.56 -22.24
N TYR A 310 -25.76 3.73 -22.14
CA TYR A 310 -26.55 3.46 -20.92
C TYR A 310 -26.70 1.95 -20.61
N GLN A 311 -26.33 1.07 -21.54
CA GLN A 311 -26.29 -0.38 -21.34
C GLN A 311 -24.91 -0.88 -20.92
N GLN A 312 -23.90 -0.01 -20.91
CA GLN A 312 -22.55 -0.37 -20.53
C GLN A 312 -22.38 -0.30 -19.00
N SER A 313 -21.38 -1.01 -18.49
CA SER A 313 -20.99 -0.97 -17.09
C SER A 313 -20.02 0.16 -16.79
N ILE A 314 -19.04 0.38 -17.68
CA ILE A 314 -18.01 1.43 -17.51
C ILE A 314 -17.72 2.12 -18.84
N ILE A 315 -17.59 3.44 -18.82
CA ILE A 315 -17.11 4.23 -19.95
C ILE A 315 -15.81 4.90 -19.54
N PHE A 316 -14.73 4.48 -20.20
CA PHE A 316 -13.40 5.05 -19.99
C PHE A 316 -13.19 6.28 -20.86
N ARG A 317 -12.24 7.13 -20.48
CA ARG A 317 -11.72 8.21 -21.32
C ARG A 317 -10.39 7.83 -21.96
N GLU A 318 -10.06 8.46 -23.09
CA GLU A 318 -8.78 8.27 -23.78
C GLU A 318 -7.58 8.49 -22.84
N SER A 319 -7.63 9.57 -22.05
CA SER A 319 -6.62 9.88 -21.03
C SER A 319 -6.40 8.74 -20.05
N GLN A 320 -7.40 7.90 -19.75
CA GLN A 320 -7.23 6.77 -18.83
C GLN A 320 -6.38 5.64 -19.42
N LYS A 321 -6.30 5.51 -20.74
CA LYS A 321 -5.59 4.43 -21.43
C LYS A 321 -4.09 4.71 -21.53
N LYS A 322 -3.32 4.13 -20.63
CA LYS A 322 -1.90 4.47 -20.47
C LYS A 322 -0.95 3.65 -21.38
N PHE A 323 -1.38 2.47 -21.80
CA PHE A 323 -0.67 1.60 -22.76
C PHE A 323 -1.62 0.53 -23.30
N HIS A 324 -1.23 -0.14 -24.38
CA HIS A 324 -2.00 -1.26 -24.92
C HIS A 324 -1.65 -2.54 -24.15
N ALA A 325 -2.64 -3.12 -23.47
CA ALA A 325 -2.47 -4.34 -22.68
C ALA A 325 -3.25 -5.51 -23.29
N PRO A 326 -2.83 -6.77 -23.03
CA PRO A 326 -3.58 -7.96 -23.45
C PRO A 326 -5.04 -7.94 -22.97
N ARG A 327 -5.87 -8.78 -23.59
CA ARG A 327 -7.26 -8.94 -23.15
C ARG A 327 -7.27 -9.57 -21.75
N SER A 328 -8.02 -8.93 -20.86
CA SER A 328 -8.36 -9.43 -19.53
C SER A 328 -9.74 -8.86 -19.19
N LYS A 329 -10.52 -9.63 -18.44
CA LYS A 329 -11.86 -9.25 -17.97
C LYS A 329 -11.86 -8.80 -16.51
N HIS A 330 -10.75 -8.96 -15.81
CA HIS A 330 -10.65 -8.68 -14.38
C HIS A 330 -10.44 -7.18 -14.15
N LEU A 331 -11.42 -6.55 -13.51
CA LEU A 331 -11.31 -5.19 -12.99
C LEU A 331 -10.62 -5.23 -11.62
N GLU A 332 -9.72 -4.29 -11.37
CA GLU A 332 -9.02 -4.18 -10.10
C GLU A 332 -9.38 -2.85 -9.42
N ILE A 333 -9.84 -2.94 -8.17
CA ILE A 333 -10.16 -1.79 -7.34
C ILE A 333 -8.95 -1.49 -6.44
N VAL A 334 -8.40 -0.29 -6.60
CA VAL A 334 -7.27 0.20 -5.78
C VAL A 334 -7.80 0.81 -4.49
N LYS A 335 -8.83 1.65 -4.61
CA LYS A 335 -9.42 2.38 -3.49
C LYS A 335 -10.85 2.79 -3.83
N ILE A 336 -11.70 2.83 -2.82
CA ILE A 336 -13.07 3.34 -2.90
C ILE A 336 -13.17 4.69 -2.18
N SER A 337 -14.13 5.53 -2.57
CA SER A 337 -14.42 6.77 -1.85
C SER A 337 -14.81 6.47 -0.41
N SER A 338 -14.13 7.11 0.55
CA SER A 338 -14.46 7.06 1.96
C SER A 338 -14.04 8.38 2.64
N PRO A 339 -14.71 8.80 3.73
CA PRO A 339 -14.26 9.93 4.53
C PRO A 339 -12.89 9.60 5.15
N ILE A 340 -11.99 10.58 5.17
CA ILE A 340 -10.65 10.45 5.74
C ILE A 340 -10.32 11.72 6.51
N SER A 341 -9.82 11.58 7.74
CA SER A 341 -9.31 12.72 8.50
C SER A 341 -8.08 13.32 7.83
N VAL A 342 -8.08 14.63 7.66
CA VAL A 342 -6.98 15.37 7.01
C VAL A 342 -6.20 16.18 8.03
N SER A 343 -4.91 16.37 7.77
CA SER A 343 -4.05 17.29 8.53
C SER A 343 -3.41 18.28 7.58
N MET A 344 -3.23 19.51 8.04
CA MET A 344 -2.43 20.50 7.34
C MET A 344 -0.96 20.14 7.54
N ASN A 345 -0.24 20.05 6.43
CA ASN A 345 1.21 19.89 6.44
C ASN A 345 1.89 21.25 6.35
N LYS A 346 3.19 21.31 6.68
CA LYS A 346 4.00 22.53 6.59
C LYS A 346 3.85 23.29 5.26
N PRO A 347 3.92 22.64 4.08
CA PRO A 347 3.73 23.35 2.81
C PRO A 347 2.38 24.08 2.70
N MET A 348 1.28 23.45 3.14
CA MET A 348 -0.02 24.10 3.14
C MET A 348 -0.08 25.27 4.12
N ILE A 349 0.50 25.11 5.32
CA ILE A 349 0.58 26.19 6.32
C ILE A 349 1.33 27.39 5.74
N ASN A 350 2.47 27.16 5.08
CA ASN A 350 3.25 28.24 4.45
C ASN A 350 2.48 28.95 3.33
N ILE A 351 1.70 28.20 2.54
CA ILE A 351 0.85 28.80 1.49
C ILE A 351 -0.24 29.65 2.15
N LEU A 352 -0.90 29.16 3.19
CA LEU A 352 -1.93 29.91 3.91
C LEU A 352 -1.37 31.18 4.54
N ASP A 353 -0.18 31.12 5.12
CA ASP A 353 0.55 32.25 5.68
C ASP A 353 0.74 33.36 4.62
N GLN A 354 1.37 33.03 3.49
CA GLN A 354 1.61 33.95 2.38
C GLN A 354 0.33 34.49 1.74
N VAL A 355 -0.64 33.61 1.47
CA VAL A 355 -1.89 34.00 0.81
C VAL A 355 -2.74 34.86 1.73
N SER A 356 -2.81 34.54 3.02
CA SER A 356 -3.55 35.35 3.98
C SER A 356 -2.92 36.72 4.19
N GLU A 357 -1.59 36.83 4.14
CA GLU A 357 -0.87 38.11 4.14
C GLU A 357 -1.23 38.97 2.92
N MET A 358 -1.22 38.37 1.72
CA MET A 358 -1.61 39.07 0.48
C MET A 358 -3.06 39.55 0.48
N HIS A 359 -3.97 38.85 1.17
CA HIS A 359 -5.37 39.26 1.28
C HIS A 359 -5.59 40.41 2.27
N GLY A 360 -4.64 40.66 3.17
CA GLY A 360 -4.66 41.78 4.11
C GLY A 360 -4.49 41.36 5.58
N PRO A 361 -4.16 42.33 6.45
CA PRO A 361 -3.70 42.07 7.81
C PRO A 361 -4.75 41.38 8.69
N GLU A 362 -6.03 41.67 8.49
CA GLU A 362 -7.11 41.04 9.26
C GLU A 362 -7.30 39.56 8.89
N ALA A 363 -7.24 39.23 7.60
CA ALA A 363 -7.32 37.85 7.13
C ALA A 363 -6.13 37.03 7.63
N HIS A 364 -4.93 37.60 7.55
CA HIS A 364 -3.71 37.01 8.08
C HIS A 364 -3.82 36.74 9.58
N LYS A 365 -4.20 37.74 10.38
CA LYS A 365 -4.37 37.59 11.84
C LYS A 365 -5.37 36.48 12.20
N ARG A 366 -6.51 36.41 11.49
CA ARG A 366 -7.51 35.33 11.71
C ARG A 366 -6.93 33.95 11.39
N MET A 367 -6.18 33.83 10.30
CA MET A 367 -5.56 32.56 9.91
C MET A 367 -4.51 32.11 10.92
N CYS A 368 -3.61 33.01 11.33
CA CYS A 368 -2.60 32.73 12.35
C CYS A 368 -3.23 32.30 13.67
N ASN A 369 -4.23 33.04 14.16
CA ASN A 369 -4.95 32.69 15.39
C ASN A 369 -5.57 31.29 15.29
N ARG A 370 -6.23 30.97 14.18
CA ARG A 370 -6.82 29.63 14.00
C ARG A 370 -5.77 28.51 14.00
N ILE A 371 -4.60 28.76 13.42
CA ILE A 371 -3.48 27.82 13.44
C ILE A 371 -2.96 27.63 14.88
N TYR A 372 -2.82 28.71 15.66
CA TYR A 372 -2.43 28.65 17.06
C TYR A 372 -3.45 27.89 17.92
N ASP A 373 -4.74 28.18 17.78
CA ASP A 373 -5.81 27.48 18.53
C ASP A 373 -5.76 25.96 18.29
N LEU A 374 -5.57 25.56 17.03
CA LEU A 374 -5.46 24.14 16.70
C LEU A 374 -4.16 23.52 17.22
N MET A 375 -3.05 24.28 17.21
CA MET A 375 -1.80 23.84 17.79
C MET A 375 -1.94 23.59 19.29
N GLU A 376 -2.64 24.46 20.01
CA GLU A 376 -2.95 24.31 21.43
C GLU A 376 -3.80 23.05 21.68
N GLU A 377 -4.86 22.82 20.90
CA GLU A 377 -5.67 21.60 20.97
C GLU A 377 -4.83 20.33 20.76
N HIS A 378 -3.86 20.34 19.84
CA HIS A 378 -2.93 19.21 19.63
C HIS A 378 -1.97 19.00 20.78
N VAL A 379 -1.50 20.07 21.40
CA VAL A 379 -0.64 19.98 22.59
C VAL A 379 -1.43 19.36 23.73
N ASP A 380 -2.64 19.85 24.01
CA ASP A 380 -3.52 19.35 25.06
C ASP A 380 -3.85 17.88 24.88
N LEU A 381 -4.19 17.45 23.65
CA LEU A 381 -4.40 16.04 23.34
C LEU A 381 -3.15 15.19 23.62
N ALA A 382 -1.96 15.68 23.28
CA ALA A 382 -0.71 14.95 23.51
C ALA A 382 -0.32 14.84 25.00
N ILE A 383 -0.69 15.84 25.82
CA ILE A 383 -0.39 15.86 27.26
C ILE A 383 -1.52 15.33 28.14
N SER A 384 -2.72 15.10 27.58
CA SER A 384 -3.89 14.57 28.30
C SER A 384 -3.58 13.34 29.15
N SER A 385 -2.75 12.43 28.62
CA SER A 385 -2.29 11.23 29.32
C SER A 385 -1.50 11.48 30.61
N LEU A 386 -1.03 12.71 30.87
CA LEU A 386 -0.28 13.07 32.08
C LEU A 386 -1.16 13.44 33.27
N TYR A 387 -2.44 13.74 33.02
CA TYR A 387 -3.39 14.19 34.04
C TYR A 387 -4.75 13.50 33.97
N GLU A 388 -5.07 12.79 32.90
CA GLU A 388 -6.30 12.01 32.76
C GLU A 388 -6.01 10.50 32.73
N GLU A 389 -6.56 9.77 33.69
CA GLU A 389 -6.31 8.34 33.88
C GLU A 389 -6.81 7.47 32.72
N THR A 390 -7.95 7.84 32.12
CA THR A 390 -8.49 7.20 30.92
C THR A 390 -7.55 7.34 29.73
N ALA A 391 -7.01 8.54 29.49
CA ALA A 391 -6.04 8.80 28.44
C ALA A 391 -4.69 8.12 28.70
N ALA A 392 -4.25 8.08 29.97
CA ALA A 392 -3.06 7.35 30.39
C ALA A 392 -3.19 5.85 30.08
N SER A 393 -4.33 5.25 30.41
CA SER A 393 -4.61 3.83 30.14
C SER A 393 -4.58 3.51 28.65
N LEU A 394 -5.22 4.34 27.81
CA LEU A 394 -5.19 4.18 26.35
C LEU A 394 -3.76 4.27 25.81
N THR A 395 -3.00 5.28 26.24
CA THR A 395 -1.61 5.52 25.78
C THR A 395 -0.69 4.36 26.15
N VAL A 396 -0.80 3.88 27.38
CA VAL A 396 0.02 2.76 27.87
C VAL A 396 -0.31 1.46 27.14
N ASN A 397 -1.58 1.24 26.78
CA ASN A 397 -2.00 0.08 25.98
C ASN A 397 -1.48 0.11 24.52
N GLU A 398 -1.08 1.27 24.00
CA GLU A 398 -0.43 1.39 22.69
C GLU A 398 1.06 1.01 22.73
N PHE A 399 1.68 0.98 23.90
CA PHE A 399 3.08 0.58 24.01
C PHE A 399 3.28 -0.90 23.66
N PRO A 400 4.49 -1.26 23.22
CA PRO A 400 4.83 -2.65 23.00
C PRO A 400 4.46 -3.50 24.23
N LYS A 401 3.77 -4.63 24.01
CA LYS A 401 3.18 -5.50 25.04
C LYS A 401 4.22 -6.32 25.84
N TYR A 402 5.36 -5.73 26.18
CA TYR A 402 6.36 -6.33 27.06
C TYR A 402 5.89 -6.35 28.52
N ILE A 403 5.04 -5.40 28.89
CA ILE A 403 4.43 -5.30 30.22
C ILE A 403 2.91 -5.50 30.06
N PRO A 404 2.28 -6.43 30.82
CA PRO A 404 0.84 -6.64 30.78
C PRO A 404 0.11 -5.54 31.57
N TYR A 405 0.07 -4.32 31.03
CA TYR A 405 -0.47 -3.14 31.71
C TYR A 405 -1.93 -3.30 32.17
N HIS A 406 -2.74 -4.09 31.47
CA HIS A 406 -4.11 -4.43 31.86
C HIS A 406 -4.24 -5.17 33.21
N ARG A 407 -3.15 -5.74 33.74
CA ARG A 407 -3.11 -6.40 35.06
C ARG A 407 -2.74 -5.45 36.19
N LEU A 408 -2.30 -4.25 35.87
CA LEU A 408 -1.94 -3.21 36.83
C LEU A 408 -3.23 -2.48 37.23
N LYS A 409 -3.86 -2.92 38.34
CA LYS A 409 -5.16 -2.39 38.80
C LYS A 409 -5.09 -1.65 40.14
N ASP A 410 -3.96 -1.74 40.83
CA ASP A 410 -3.85 -1.32 42.24
C ASP A 410 -3.18 0.05 42.43
N PHE A 411 -2.96 0.80 41.36
CA PHE A 411 -2.35 2.14 41.41
C PHE A 411 -2.79 3.02 40.25
N TYR A 412 -2.67 4.34 40.44
CA TYR A 412 -2.90 5.33 39.39
C TYR A 412 -1.69 5.42 38.46
N LEU A 413 -1.90 5.18 37.17
CA LEU A 413 -0.89 5.26 36.11
C LEU A 413 -0.24 6.66 36.05
N THR A 414 -1.02 7.69 36.39
CA THR A 414 -0.59 9.08 36.40
C THR A 414 0.29 9.44 37.60
N GLU A 415 0.22 8.71 38.71
CA GLU A 415 0.97 9.01 39.95
C GLU A 415 2.22 8.13 40.11
N GLU A 416 2.19 6.90 39.58
CA GLU A 416 3.31 5.96 39.70
C GLU A 416 4.54 6.51 38.94
N PRO A 417 5.70 6.70 39.61
CA PRO A 417 6.85 7.39 39.02
C PRO A 417 7.39 6.79 37.71
N PHE A 418 7.43 5.47 37.60
CA PHE A 418 7.93 4.80 36.39
C PHE A 418 6.99 4.99 35.20
N LEU A 419 5.69 4.77 35.38
CA LEU A 419 4.66 4.94 34.35
C LEU A 419 4.45 6.40 33.99
N ARG A 420 4.49 7.32 34.96
CA ARG A 420 4.46 8.76 34.71
C ARG A 420 5.66 9.19 33.86
N SER A 421 6.85 8.64 34.12
CA SER A 421 8.05 8.87 33.30
C SER A 421 7.86 8.36 31.86
N LEU A 422 7.26 7.18 31.70
CA LEU A 422 6.95 6.59 30.41
C LEU A 422 5.91 7.40 29.62
N LEU A 423 4.83 7.83 30.27
CA LEU A 423 3.81 8.71 29.70
C LEU A 423 4.41 10.05 29.28
N ARG A 424 5.30 10.63 30.10
CA ARG A 424 6.04 11.86 29.75
C ARG A 424 6.92 11.67 28.52
N ALA A 425 7.63 10.55 28.42
CA ALA A 425 8.42 10.22 27.25
C ALA A 425 7.53 10.07 26.00
N SER A 426 6.38 9.43 26.11
CA SER A 426 5.40 9.30 25.03
C SER A 426 4.86 10.64 24.57
N ALA A 427 4.40 11.49 25.51
CA ALA A 427 3.94 12.84 25.20
C ALA A 427 5.03 13.66 24.47
N LEU A 428 6.27 13.62 24.96
CA LEU A 428 7.40 14.29 24.31
C LEU A 428 7.68 13.77 22.89
N VAL A 429 7.59 12.45 22.68
CA VAL A 429 7.76 11.85 21.34
C VAL A 429 6.62 12.25 20.42
N SER A 430 5.38 12.25 20.90
CA SER A 430 4.19 12.67 20.15
C SER A 430 4.29 14.13 19.75
N LEU A 431 4.67 15.01 20.67
CA LEU A 431 4.91 16.43 20.38
C LEU A 431 6.03 16.61 19.35
N ARG A 432 7.17 15.93 19.52
CA ARG A 432 8.29 15.98 18.55
C ARG A 432 7.87 15.50 17.16
N LYS A 433 7.15 14.39 17.07
CA LYS A 433 6.67 13.87 15.79
C LYS A 433 5.66 14.82 15.15
N ASN A 434 4.60 15.17 15.86
CA ASN A 434 3.46 15.89 15.27
C ASN A 434 3.77 17.37 15.00
N LEU A 435 4.44 18.06 15.93
CA LEU A 435 4.72 19.49 15.80
C LEU A 435 6.06 19.74 15.08
N PHE A 436 7.15 19.12 15.52
CA PHE A 436 8.48 19.51 15.04
C PHE A 436 8.89 18.83 13.73
N PHE A 437 8.63 17.53 13.58
CA PHE A 437 9.06 16.78 12.39
C PHE A 437 8.02 16.77 11.26
N PHE A 438 6.75 16.56 11.59
CA PHE A 438 5.71 16.44 10.56
C PHE A 438 4.91 17.73 10.35
N ASN A 439 4.93 18.69 11.29
CA ASN A 439 4.09 19.89 11.26
C ASN A 439 2.67 19.55 10.81
N LYS A 440 2.08 18.54 11.45
CA LYS A 440 0.74 18.04 11.15
C LYS A 440 -0.23 18.64 12.15
N ILE A 441 -0.93 19.68 11.74
CA ILE A 441 -2.04 20.23 12.49
C ILE A 441 -3.30 19.54 11.96
N ILE A 442 -3.91 18.66 12.74
CA ILE A 442 -5.16 18.00 12.34
C ILE A 442 -6.24 19.07 12.30
N PHE A 443 -6.89 19.17 11.14
CA PHE A 443 -8.06 20.01 10.95
C PHE A 443 -9.26 19.09 11.01
N MET A 444 -10.06 19.18 12.08
CA MET A 444 -11.37 18.57 12.07
C MET A 444 -12.28 19.41 11.17
N PHE A 445 -12.39 19.01 9.90
CA PHE A 445 -13.27 19.65 8.92
C PHE A 445 -14.77 19.42 9.20
N PHE A 446 -15.10 18.56 10.15
CA PHE A 446 -16.46 18.25 10.56
C PHE A 446 -16.53 18.15 12.08
N ARG A 447 -16.99 19.22 12.72
CA ARG A 447 -17.83 19.14 13.91
C ARG A 447 -19.18 19.71 13.54
#